data_AF-A0A957G1K2-F1
#
_entry.id   AF-A0A957G1K2-F1
#
_cell.length_a   1.000
_cell.length_b   1.000
_cell.length_c   1.000
_cell.angle_alpha   90.00
_cell.angle_beta   90.00
_cell.angle_gamma   90.00
#
_symmetry.space_group_name_H-M   'P 1'
#
loop_
_entity.id
_entity.type
_entity.pdbx_description
1 polymer ?
#
loop_
_entity_poly.entity_id
_entity_poly.type
_entity_poly.pdbx_seq_one_letter_code
_entity_poly.pdbx_strand_id
1 'polypeptide(L)'
;MNKLITIGVVLIQAVVGQILGFGLAFALGIGNGWELVIMPVGNIVGVWGVGMIAAKLHGAYAAKSFQARLVGTALGSVIGVVILLVTPAIGYVQVLFPLLGALLGFYLSVRTFPKRAFDY
;
A
#
# COMPACT_ATOMS: atom_id res chain seq x y z
N MET A 1 -6.88 -12.31 -15.65
CA MET A 1 -5.47 -11.86 -15.38
C MET A 1 -4.56 -13.03 -14.95
N ASN A 2 -3.36 -13.17 -15.52
CA ASN A 2 -2.40 -14.25 -15.17
C ASN A 2 -1.89 -14.10 -13.73
N LYS A 3 -1.96 -15.16 -12.91
CA LYS A 3 -1.56 -15.14 -11.48
C LYS A 3 -0.13 -14.65 -11.28
N LEU A 4 0.78 -14.96 -12.22
CA LEU A 4 2.17 -14.51 -12.19
C LEU A 4 2.32 -12.99 -12.27
N ILE A 5 1.47 -12.33 -13.07
CA ILE A 5 1.50 -10.87 -13.22
C ILE A 5 1.02 -10.21 -11.93
N THR A 6 -0.04 -10.73 -11.31
CA THR A 6 -0.52 -10.24 -10.01
C THR A 6 0.56 -10.33 -8.94
N ILE A 7 1.24 -11.48 -8.85
CA ILE A 7 2.34 -11.69 -7.89
C ILE A 7 3.47 -10.69 -8.17
N GLY A 8 3.84 -10.50 -9.43
CA GLY A 8 4.84 -9.50 -9.82
C GLY A 8 4.47 -8.08 -9.39
N VAL A 9 3.22 -7.68 -9.60
CA VAL A 9 2.73 -6.36 -9.17
C VAL A 9 2.78 -6.20 -7.65
N VAL A 10 2.37 -7.21 -6.89
CA VAL A 10 2.42 -7.18 -5.40
C VAL A 10 3.87 -7.02 -4.93
N LEU A 11 4.81 -7.75 -5.53
CA LEU A 11 6.23 -7.65 -5.18
C LEU A 11 6.78 -6.25 -5.48
N ILE A 12 6.44 -5.68 -6.64
CA ILE A 12 6.85 -4.32 -6.98
C ILE A 12 6.21 -3.30 -6.03
N GLN A 13 4.93 -3.45 -5.69
CA GLN A 13 4.26 -2.60 -4.69
C GLN A 13 4.97 -2.65 -3.33
N ALA A 14 5.39 -3.83 -2.89
CA ALA A 14 6.11 -4.00 -1.63
C ALA A 14 7.48 -3.31 -1.66
N VAL A 15 8.25 -3.51 -2.75
CA VAL A 15 9.57 -2.91 -2.93
C VAL A 15 9.49 -1.39 -3.05
N VAL A 16 8.64 -0.88 -3.95
CA VAL A 16 8.47 0.57 -4.17
C VAL A 16 7.87 1.23 -2.94
N GLY A 17 6.90 0.58 -2.28
CA GLY A 17 6.33 1.05 -1.02
C GLY A 17 7.42 1.28 0.03
N GLN A 18 8.29 0.29 0.25
CA GLN A 18 9.37 0.42 1.24
C GLN A 18 10.45 1.42 0.83
N ILE A 19 10.84 1.44 -0.44
CA ILE A 19 11.81 2.41 -0.95
C ILE A 19 11.27 3.83 -0.74
N LEU A 20 9.98 4.08 -1.02
CA LEU A 20 9.37 5.39 -0.78
C LEU A 20 9.19 5.66 0.71
N GLY A 21 8.78 4.69 1.52
CA GLY A 21 8.62 4.85 2.97
C GLY A 21 9.93 5.27 3.63
N PHE A 22 10.97 4.47 3.49
CA PHE A 22 12.30 4.78 4.03
C PHE A 22 12.96 5.94 3.30
N GLY A 23 12.90 5.97 1.97
CA GLY A 23 13.52 7.01 1.16
C GLY A 23 12.98 8.40 1.47
N LEU A 24 11.68 8.55 1.71
CA LEU A 24 11.09 9.82 2.15
C LEU A 24 11.56 10.21 3.55
N ALA A 25 11.59 9.27 4.49
CA ALA A 25 12.06 9.55 5.86
C ALA A 25 13.54 10.01 5.86
N PHE A 26 14.41 9.31 5.12
CA PHE A 26 15.82 9.66 4.98
C PHE A 26 16.04 10.97 4.21
N ALA A 27 15.36 11.16 3.08
CA ALA A 27 15.52 12.36 2.24
C ALA A 27 15.05 13.64 2.96
N LEU A 28 14.03 13.53 3.80
CA LEU A 28 13.51 14.66 4.59
C LEU A 28 14.28 14.86 5.90
N GLY A 29 15.29 14.02 6.20
CA GLY A 29 16.06 14.09 7.45
C GLY A 29 15.20 13.89 8.69
N ILE A 30 14.11 13.11 8.57
CA ILE A 30 13.13 12.97 9.62
C ILE A 30 13.60 11.91 10.63
N GLY A 31 13.62 12.32 11.90
CA GLY A 31 14.02 11.51 13.05
C GLY A 31 13.02 11.59 14.21
N ASN A 32 13.33 10.89 15.29
CA ASN A 32 12.64 10.97 16.59
C ASN A 32 11.18 10.50 16.58
N GLY A 33 10.86 9.47 15.80
CA GLY A 33 9.54 8.83 15.76
C GLY A 33 8.59 9.41 14.72
N TRP A 34 8.93 10.53 14.08
CA TRP A 34 8.18 11.08 12.95
C TRP A 34 8.22 10.20 11.70
N GLU A 35 9.20 9.29 11.62
CA GLU A 35 9.28 8.23 10.63
C GLU A 35 8.00 7.37 10.64
N LEU A 36 7.37 7.19 11.80
CA LEU A 36 6.11 6.46 11.94
C LEU A 36 4.92 7.13 11.24
N VAL A 37 5.04 8.39 10.83
CA VAL A 37 4.03 9.13 10.08
C VAL A 37 4.38 9.18 8.60
N ILE A 38 5.63 9.49 8.26
CA ILE A 38 6.06 9.63 6.85
C ILE A 38 6.19 8.28 6.15
N MET A 39 6.68 7.25 6.83
CA MET A 39 6.85 5.94 6.22
C MET A 39 5.53 5.32 5.73
N PRO A 40 4.43 5.35 6.51
CA PRO A 40 3.11 4.99 6.01
C PRO A 40 2.70 5.77 4.76
N VAL A 41 2.98 7.08 4.69
CA VAL A 41 2.66 7.89 3.50
C VAL A 41 3.40 7.36 2.28
N GLY A 42 4.71 7.09 2.40
CA GLY A 42 5.48 6.47 1.32
C GLY A 42 4.96 5.10 0.91
N ASN A 43 4.59 4.27 1.88
CA ASN A 43 3.98 2.96 1.63
C ASN A 43 2.64 3.07 0.88
N ILE A 44 1.77 4.01 1.27
CA ILE A 44 0.49 4.28 0.60
C ILE A 44 0.74 4.68 -0.85
N VAL A 45 1.63 5.65 -1.08
CA VAL A 45 1.94 6.15 -2.42
C VAL A 45 2.54 5.04 -3.29
N GLY A 46 3.46 4.24 -2.76
CA GLY A 46 4.07 3.15 -3.50
C GLY A 46 3.09 2.04 -3.85
N VAL A 47 2.29 1.57 -2.88
CA VAL A 47 1.31 0.51 -3.11
C VAL A 47 0.21 0.99 -4.06
N TRP A 48 -0.42 2.12 -3.78
CA TRP A 48 -1.49 2.65 -4.63
C TRP A 48 -0.99 3.05 -6.02
N GLY A 49 0.14 3.76 -6.09
CA GLY A 49 0.71 4.28 -7.32
C GLY A 49 1.13 3.18 -8.29
N VAL A 50 1.86 2.17 -7.82
CA VAL A 50 2.22 1.00 -8.65
C VAL A 50 0.96 0.24 -9.09
N GLY A 51 -0.01 0.06 -8.19
CA GLY A 51 -1.27 -0.60 -8.52
C GLY A 51 -2.09 0.14 -9.58
N MET A 52 -2.07 1.48 -9.56
CA MET A 52 -2.69 2.35 -10.55
C MET A 52 -1.99 2.23 -11.91
N ILE A 53 -0.66 2.31 -11.92
CA ILE A 53 0.12 2.19 -13.16
C ILE A 53 -0.11 0.82 -13.80
N ALA A 54 -0.04 -0.25 -13.02
CA ALA A 54 -0.30 -1.60 -13.50
C ALA A 54 -1.69 -1.72 -14.12
N ALA A 55 -2.74 -1.24 -13.45
CA ALA A 55 -4.09 -1.31 -14.00
C ALA A 55 -4.28 -0.47 -15.26
N LYS A 56 -3.61 0.69 -15.35
CA LYS A 56 -3.62 1.51 -16.58
C LYS A 56 -2.96 0.79 -17.74
N LEU A 57 -1.82 0.13 -17.52
CA LEU A 57 -1.11 -0.67 -18.54
C LEU A 57 -1.93 -1.87 -19.02
N HIS A 58 -2.78 -2.43 -18.15
CA HIS A 58 -3.67 -3.54 -18.48
C HIS A 58 -5.05 -3.11 -19.01
N GLY A 59 -5.31 -1.81 -19.19
CA GLY A 59 -6.61 -1.31 -19.66
C GLY A 59 -7.78 -1.49 -18.68
N ALA A 60 -7.51 -1.86 -17.42
CA ALA A 60 -8.50 -2.12 -16.38
C ALA A 60 -8.71 -0.92 -15.43
N TYR A 61 -8.30 0.27 -15.85
CA TYR A 61 -8.35 1.47 -15.01
C TYR A 61 -9.75 2.09 -14.97
N ALA A 62 -10.32 2.18 -13.76
CA ALA A 62 -11.53 2.94 -13.50
C ALA A 62 -11.29 3.93 -12.35
N ALA A 63 -11.41 5.23 -12.63
CA ALA A 63 -11.05 6.29 -11.67
C ALA A 63 -11.76 6.14 -10.31
N LYS A 64 -13.07 5.83 -10.31
CA LYS A 64 -13.85 5.64 -9.07
C LYS A 64 -13.34 4.44 -8.25
N SER A 65 -12.95 3.34 -8.90
CA SER A 65 -12.41 2.18 -8.18
C SER A 65 -11.03 2.47 -7.59
N PHE A 66 -10.23 3.30 -8.28
CA PHE A 66 -8.90 3.70 -7.81
C PHE A 66 -8.92 4.73 -6.69
N GLN A 67 -9.92 5.60 -6.65
CA GLN A 67 -10.18 6.46 -5.49
C GLN A 67 -10.57 5.64 -4.26
N ALA A 68 -11.47 4.66 -4.42
CA ALA A 68 -11.81 3.74 -3.33
C ALA A 68 -10.61 2.92 -2.86
N ARG A 69 -9.75 2.47 -3.79
CA ARG A 69 -8.48 1.80 -3.47
C ARG A 69 -7.51 2.69 -2.71
N LEU A 70 -7.41 3.97 -3.05
CA LEU A 70 -6.57 4.92 -2.32
C LEU A 70 -7.01 5.02 -0.87
N VAL A 71 -8.32 5.24 -0.65
CA VAL A 71 -8.90 5.32 0.70
C VAL A 71 -8.68 4.01 1.46
N GLY A 72 -8.93 2.86 0.84
CA GLY A 72 -8.67 1.55 1.44
C GLY A 72 -7.21 1.35 1.80
N THR A 73 -6.28 1.71 0.91
CA THR A 73 -4.83 1.64 1.14
C THR A 73 -4.42 2.52 2.31
N ALA A 74 -4.94 3.75 2.37
CA ALA A 74 -4.68 4.67 3.48
C ALA A 74 -5.19 4.14 4.82
N LEU A 75 -6.45 3.69 4.87
CA LEU A 75 -7.04 3.10 6.08
C LEU A 75 -6.30 1.84 6.52
N GLY A 76 -5.97 0.96 5.57
CA GLY A 76 -5.18 -0.24 5.85
C GLY A 76 -3.81 0.10 6.42
N SER A 77 -3.12 1.09 5.84
CA SER A 77 -1.82 1.55 6.35
C SER A 77 -1.93 2.14 7.76
N VAL A 78 -2.97 2.92 8.05
CA VAL A 78 -3.24 3.47 9.39
C VAL A 78 -3.47 2.35 10.40
N ILE A 79 -4.27 1.33 10.04
CA ILE A 79 -4.45 0.13 10.88
C ILE A 79 -3.11 -0.55 11.15
N GLY A 80 -2.25 -0.67 10.12
CA GLY A 80 -0.90 -1.22 10.27
C GLY A 80 -0.03 -0.42 11.26
N VAL A 81 -0.14 0.92 11.27
CA VAL A 81 0.53 1.77 12.26
C VAL A 81 -0.05 1.54 13.66
N VAL A 82 -1.37 1.46 13.81
CA VAL A 82 -2.00 1.18 15.10
C VAL A 82 -1.53 -0.16 15.65
N ILE A 83 -1.48 -1.20 14.81
CA ILE A 83 -0.96 -2.53 15.20
C ILE A 83 0.49 -2.42 15.67
N LEU A 84 1.34 -1.67 14.95
CA LEU A 84 2.73 -1.41 15.37
C LEU A 84 2.80 -0.77 16.76
N LEU A 85 1.93 0.21 17.06
CA LEU A 85 1.92 0.92 18.34
C LEU A 85 1.45 0.07 19.53
N VAL A 86 0.58 -0.93 19.29
CA VAL A 86 0.01 -1.77 20.36
C VAL A 86 0.71 -3.11 20.52
N THR A 87 1.61 -3.48 19.60
CA THR A 87 2.35 -4.76 19.68
C THR A 87 3.72 -4.57 20.32
N PRO A 88 4.16 -5.50 21.20
CA PRO A 88 5.49 -5.45 21.80
C PRO A 88 6.57 -5.39 20.72
N ALA A 89 7.61 -4.59 20.93
CA ALA A 89 8.67 -4.39 19.95
C ALA A 89 9.37 -5.71 19.59
N ILE A 90 9.02 -6.29 18.43
CA ILE A 90 9.67 -7.49 17.86
C ILE A 90 10.81 -7.15 16.88
N GLY A 91 11.26 -5.89 16.89
CA GLY A 91 12.37 -5.40 16.07
C GLY A 91 11.94 -4.79 14.73
N TYR A 92 12.89 -4.61 13.81
CA TYR A 92 12.73 -3.86 12.57
C TYR A 92 11.61 -4.38 11.64
N VAL A 93 11.24 -5.66 11.77
CA VAL A 93 10.16 -6.30 10.99
C VAL A 93 8.80 -5.63 11.21
N GLN A 94 8.57 -4.98 12.35
CA GLN A 94 7.31 -4.28 12.63
C GLN A 94 7.05 -3.12 11.68
N VAL A 95 8.10 -2.53 11.12
CA VAL A 95 8.01 -1.43 10.17
C VAL A 95 7.33 -1.88 8.85
N LEU A 96 7.15 -3.19 8.66
CA LEU A 96 6.35 -3.76 7.58
C LEU A 96 4.84 -3.69 7.84
N PHE A 97 4.36 -3.52 9.07
CA PHE A 97 2.92 -3.52 9.36
C PHE A 97 2.13 -2.45 8.60
N PRO A 98 2.60 -1.18 8.49
CA PRO A 98 1.95 -0.20 7.63
C PRO A 98 1.91 -0.62 6.16
N LEU A 99 2.97 -1.25 5.64
CA LEU A 99 3.01 -1.76 4.27
C LEU A 99 2.01 -2.91 4.05
N LEU A 100 1.99 -3.89 4.95
CA LEU A 100 1.06 -5.02 4.88
C LEU A 100 -0.39 -4.54 4.97
N GLY A 101 -0.65 -3.59 5.87
CA GLY A 101 -1.93 -2.90 5.97
C GLY A 101 -2.32 -2.20 4.67
N ALA A 102 -1.39 -1.44 4.06
CA ALA A 102 -1.61 -0.75 2.79
C ALA A 102 -1.96 -1.74 1.65
N LEU A 103 -1.21 -2.84 1.53
CA LEU A 103 -1.49 -3.91 0.57
C LEU A 103 -2.89 -4.52 0.79
N LEU A 104 -3.22 -4.90 2.02
CA LEU A 104 -4.55 -5.45 2.35
C LEU A 104 -5.66 -4.46 2.01
N GLY A 105 -5.50 -3.19 2.38
CA GLY A 105 -6.44 -2.12 2.07
C GLY A 105 -6.67 -1.93 0.57
N PHE A 106 -5.59 -1.92 -0.22
CA PHE A 106 -5.66 -1.82 -1.68
C PHE A 106 -6.46 -2.98 -2.31
N TYR A 107 -6.23 -4.21 -1.89
CA TYR A 107 -6.88 -5.39 -2.48
C TYR A 107 -8.28 -5.67 -1.94
N LEU A 108 -8.60 -5.29 -0.71
CA LEU A 108 -9.92 -5.52 -0.10
C LEU A 108 -10.95 -4.45 -0.43
N SER A 109 -10.53 -3.20 -0.67
CA SER A 109 -11.39 -2.03 -0.94
C SER A 109 -12.39 -2.16 -2.09
N VAL A 110 -12.16 -3.05 -3.06
CA VAL A 110 -13.05 -3.21 -4.24
C VAL A 110 -13.99 -4.41 -4.13
N ARG A 111 -13.89 -5.23 -3.08
CA ARG A 111 -14.88 -6.30 -2.84
C ARG A 111 -16.25 -5.77 -2.39
N THR A 112 -16.35 -4.51 -1.99
CA THR A 112 -17.57 -3.85 -1.47
C THR A 112 -18.41 -3.11 -2.51
N PHE A 113 -17.97 -3.01 -3.78
CA PHE A 113 -18.74 -2.37 -4.85
C PHE A 113 -18.99 -3.35 -6.01
N PRO A 114 -20.17 -3.30 -6.65
CA PRO A 114 -20.74 -4.44 -7.38
C PRO A 114 -19.85 -4.94 -8.52
N LYS A 115 -19.74 -6.27 -8.59
CA LYS A 115 -19.09 -7.09 -9.60
C LYS A 115 -19.45 -6.64 -11.02
N ARG A 116 -18.66 -5.77 -11.65
CA ARG A 116 -18.61 -5.58 -13.12
C ARG A 116 -17.22 -5.23 -13.67
N ALA A 117 -16.17 -5.22 -12.84
CA ALA A 117 -14.84 -4.75 -13.27
C ALA A 117 -13.75 -5.83 -13.34
N PHE A 118 -14.06 -7.10 -13.02
CA PHE A 118 -13.05 -8.18 -12.96
C PHE A 118 -13.50 -9.52 -13.56
N ASP A 119 -14.51 -9.50 -14.44
CA ASP A 119 -14.79 -10.65 -15.31
C ASP A 119 -14.00 -10.49 -16.62
N TYR A 120 -12.67 -10.59 -16.54
CA TYR A 120 -11.74 -10.80 -17.68
C TYR A 120 -10.47 -11.60 -17.27
#